data_AF-A0A852PT73-F1
#
_entry.id   AF-A0A852PT73-F1
#
_cell.length_a   1.000
_cell.length_b   1.000
_cell.length_c   1.000
_cell.angle_alpha   90.00
_cell.angle_beta   90.00
_cell.angle_gamma   90.00
#
_symmetry.space_group_name_H-M   'P 1'
#
loop_
_entity.id
_entity.type
_entity.pdbx_description
1 polymer ?
#
loop_
_entity_poly.entity_id
_entity_poly.type
_entity_poly.pdbx_seq_one_letter_code
_entity_poly.pdbx_strand_id
1 'polypeptide(L)'
;QLGGLREVLEQLQLRVLSVADEGAALDGGDVLFTGELGTPRDPPETPPDPPGGPNCPLPPPGREFFVGISPWTNLRGAEAVADAFRDFTVSTVPVGGGGRLKGFCSMAAPETIAHGSSDDARRAIKAMEQLSDHPYSRLALPDDPAGNCLFTRPGGLPGGVLVHRGPEEFPQS
;
A
#
# COMPACT_ATOMS: atom_id res chain seq x y z
N GLN A 1 -15.76 17.58 -22.31
CA GLN A 1 -14.72 17.89 -21.31
C GLN A 1 -15.06 17.05 -20.09
N LEU A 2 -14.16 16.18 -19.63
CA LEU A 2 -14.32 15.59 -18.30
C LEU A 2 -14.22 16.76 -17.30
N GLY A 3 -15.10 16.79 -16.30
CA GLY A 3 -14.92 17.64 -15.13
C GLY A 3 -13.54 17.42 -14.51
N GLY A 4 -13.08 18.33 -13.64
CA GLY A 4 -11.87 18.07 -12.84
C GLY A 4 -11.95 16.72 -12.13
N LEU A 5 -10.80 16.10 -11.79
CA LEU A 5 -10.73 14.74 -11.21
C LEU A 5 -11.79 14.49 -10.13
N ARG A 6 -12.01 15.46 -9.24
CA ARG A 6 -13.02 15.40 -8.17
C ARG A 6 -14.44 15.14 -8.71
N GLU A 7 -14.89 15.86 -9.72
CA GLU A 7 -16.24 15.71 -10.29
C GLU A 7 -16.43 14.31 -10.86
N VAL A 8 -15.41 13.77 -11.54
CA VAL A 8 -15.44 12.42 -12.09
C VAL A 8 -15.53 11.38 -10.97
N LEU A 9 -14.77 11.54 -9.89
CA LEU A 9 -14.80 10.61 -8.74
C LEU A 9 -16.14 10.67 -7.99
N GLU A 10 -16.73 11.86 -7.84
CA GLU A 10 -18.06 12.04 -7.24
C GLU A 10 -19.16 11.39 -8.12
N GLN A 11 -19.07 11.49 -9.45
CA GLN A 11 -19.98 10.79 -10.38
C GLN A 11 -19.89 9.27 -10.28
N LEU A 12 -18.71 8.74 -9.96
CA LEU A 12 -18.50 7.32 -9.67
C LEU A 12 -18.99 6.92 -8.27
N GLN A 13 -19.69 7.81 -7.56
CA GLN A 13 -20.23 7.59 -6.21
C GLN A 13 -19.14 7.29 -5.16
N LEU A 14 -17.90 7.72 -5.41
CA LEU A 14 -16.83 7.60 -4.44
C LEU A 14 -16.96 8.69 -3.38
N ARG A 15 -16.64 8.35 -2.13
CA ARG A 15 -16.45 9.35 -1.08
C ARG A 15 -15.15 10.10 -1.35
N VAL A 16 -15.25 11.31 -1.88
CA VAL A 16 -14.08 12.14 -2.18
C VAL A 16 -13.74 13.00 -0.98
N LEU A 17 -12.51 12.84 -0.47
CA LEU A 17 -11.92 13.69 0.56
C LEU A 17 -10.85 14.57 -0.08
N SER A 18 -10.78 15.83 0.32
CA SER A 18 -9.73 16.76 -0.10
C SER A 18 -8.80 17.05 1.08
N VAL A 19 -7.50 17.03 0.83
CA VAL A 19 -6.51 17.49 1.81
C VAL A 19 -6.66 19.01 1.92
N ALA A 20 -7.24 19.48 3.02
CA ALA A 20 -7.56 20.90 3.22
C ALA A 20 -6.40 21.70 3.82
N ASP A 21 -5.41 21.01 4.36
CA ASP A 21 -4.23 21.63 4.97
C ASP A 21 -3.27 22.15 3.89
N GLU A 22 -3.12 23.48 3.79
CA GLU A 22 -2.23 24.14 2.82
C GLU A 22 -0.75 23.78 2.99
N GLY A 23 -0.34 23.32 4.16
CA GLY A 23 1.03 22.86 4.42
C GLY A 23 1.22 21.35 4.21
N ALA A 24 0.17 20.60 3.89
CA ALA A 24 0.27 19.19 3.58
C ALA A 24 0.66 18.97 2.11
N ALA A 25 1.69 18.15 1.92
CA ALA A 25 2.11 17.69 0.61
C ALA A 25 2.02 16.16 0.60
N LEU A 26 1.34 15.60 -0.41
CA LEU A 26 1.13 14.17 -0.56
C LEU A 26 1.12 13.80 -2.04
N ASP A 27 2.02 12.90 -2.43
CA ASP A 27 2.03 12.27 -3.74
C ASP A 27 1.54 10.83 -3.63
N GLY A 28 0.56 10.44 -4.45
CA GLY A 28 -0.01 9.10 -4.42
C GLY A 28 1.01 7.99 -4.70
N GLY A 29 2.15 8.30 -5.33
CA GLY A 29 3.28 7.39 -5.53
C GLY A 29 4.05 7.05 -4.25
N ASP A 30 3.90 7.83 -3.19
CA ASP A 30 4.49 7.53 -1.87
C ASP A 30 3.59 6.67 -0.98
N VAL A 31 2.36 6.38 -1.42
CA VAL A 31 1.42 5.59 -0.62
C VAL A 31 1.39 4.14 -1.11
N LEU A 32 1.80 3.23 -0.24
CA LEU A 32 1.65 1.78 -0.41
C LEU A 32 0.54 1.29 0.53
N PHE A 33 -0.54 0.79 -0.04
CA PHE A 33 -1.58 0.09 0.70
C PHE A 33 -1.35 -1.42 0.59
N THR A 34 -1.26 -2.12 1.72
CA THR A 34 -0.92 -3.55 1.76
C THR A 34 -2.13 -4.48 1.80
N GLY A 35 -3.34 -3.90 1.84
CA GLY A 35 -4.65 -4.55 1.93
C GLY A 35 -4.83 -5.87 1.18
N GLU A 36 -5.43 -6.84 1.86
CA GLU A 36 -6.02 -8.03 1.21
C GLU A 36 -7.13 -7.65 0.22
N LEU A 37 -6.95 -7.99 -1.06
CA LEU A 37 -8.04 -8.35 -1.99
C LEU A 37 -8.55 -9.77 -1.65
N GLY A 38 -8.80 -10.07 -0.39
CA GLY A 38 -9.29 -11.36 0.08
C GLY A 38 -10.79 -11.45 -0.20
N THR A 39 -11.26 -12.61 -0.68
CA THR A 39 -12.69 -12.94 -0.72
C THR A 39 -13.32 -12.66 0.64
N PRO A 40 -14.63 -12.32 0.72
CA PRO A 40 -15.31 -12.25 2.01
C PRO A 40 -15.00 -13.54 2.75
N ARG A 41 -14.32 -13.47 3.91
CA ARG A 41 -14.29 -14.62 4.81
C ARG A 41 -15.76 -14.91 5.08
N ASP A 42 -16.19 -16.15 4.90
CA ASP A 42 -17.47 -16.58 5.47
C ASP A 42 -17.51 -16.07 6.92
N PRO A 43 -18.65 -15.50 7.37
CA PRO A 43 -18.74 -15.01 8.73
C PRO A 43 -18.29 -16.13 9.67
N PRO A 44 -17.46 -15.84 10.69
CA PRO A 44 -17.00 -16.87 11.60
C PRO A 44 -18.23 -17.61 12.15
N GLU A 45 -18.21 -18.94 12.13
CA GLU A 45 -19.34 -19.79 12.59
C GLU A 45 -19.76 -19.46 14.02
N THR A 46 -18.88 -18.80 14.79
CA THR A 46 -19.12 -18.29 16.13
C THR A 46 -19.00 -16.76 16.18
N PRO A 47 -19.97 -16.05 16.80
CA PRO A 47 -19.88 -14.61 16.99
C PRO A 47 -18.65 -14.24 17.85
N PRO A 48 -17.98 -13.11 17.57
CA PRO A 48 -16.78 -12.72 18.30
C PRO A 48 -17.10 -12.43 19.77
N ASP A 49 -16.14 -12.76 20.64
CA ASP A 49 -16.18 -12.41 22.06
C ASP A 49 -16.24 -10.87 22.25
N PRO A 50 -16.75 -10.40 23.41
CA PRO A 50 -16.60 -9.00 23.79
C PRO A 50 -15.12 -8.58 23.81
N PRO A 51 -14.83 -7.27 23.61
CA PRO A 51 -13.46 -6.77 23.50
C PRO A 51 -12.59 -7.20 24.70
N GLY A 52 -11.45 -7.85 24.40
CA GLY A 52 -10.50 -8.35 25.41
C GLY A 52 -10.58 -9.86 25.71
N GLY A 53 -11.46 -10.61 25.05
CA GLY A 53 -11.54 -12.07 25.16
C GLY A 53 -10.44 -12.82 24.36
N PRO A 54 -10.19 -14.10 24.67
CA PRO A 54 -9.18 -14.92 24.00
C PRO A 54 -9.50 -15.20 22.52
N ASN A 55 -10.77 -15.06 22.09
CA ASN A 55 -11.17 -15.12 20.68
C ASN A 55 -11.55 -13.73 20.11
N CYS A 56 -11.10 -12.63 20.74
CA CYS A 56 -11.21 -11.32 20.11
C CYS A 56 -10.47 -11.40 18.77
N PRO A 57 -11.14 -11.18 17.61
CA PRO A 57 -10.47 -11.26 16.33
C PRO A 57 -9.32 -10.24 16.34
N LEU A 58 -8.09 -10.73 16.13
CA LEU A 58 -7.00 -9.85 15.77
C LEU A 58 -7.45 -9.01 14.57
N PRO A 59 -7.02 -7.74 14.46
CA PRO A 59 -7.30 -6.95 13.27
C PRO A 59 -6.92 -7.80 12.04
N PRO A 60 -7.79 -7.87 11.02
CA PRO A 60 -7.56 -8.74 9.87
C PRO A 60 -6.18 -8.47 9.25
N PRO A 61 -5.50 -9.50 8.74
CA PRO A 61 -4.14 -9.38 8.25
C PRO A 61 -4.01 -8.32 7.14
N GLY A 62 -2.90 -7.58 7.17
CA GLY A 62 -2.42 -6.74 6.06
C GLY A 62 -3.27 -5.51 5.73
N ARG A 63 -3.85 -4.81 6.71
CA ARG A 63 -4.67 -3.60 6.49
C ARG A 63 -3.99 -2.34 6.97
N GLU A 64 -2.88 -1.98 6.34
CA GLU A 64 -2.19 -0.75 6.67
C GLU A 64 -1.72 0.02 5.42
N PHE A 65 -1.41 1.29 5.67
CA PHE A 65 -0.75 2.15 4.72
C PHE A 65 0.67 2.39 5.20
N PHE A 66 1.61 2.21 4.29
CA PHE A 66 2.93 2.81 4.40
C PHE A 66 2.96 4.07 3.56
N VAL A 67 3.32 5.19 4.18
CA VAL A 67 3.44 6.49 3.51
C VAL A 67 4.89 6.91 3.51
N GLY A 68 5.48 6.98 2.33
CA GLY A 68 6.84 7.45 2.12
C GLY A 68 6.98 8.93 2.48
N ILE A 69 7.99 9.26 3.29
CA ILE A 69 8.39 10.65 3.52
C ILE A 69 9.51 10.97 2.53
N SER A 70 9.17 11.86 1.59
CA SER A 70 9.96 12.16 0.39
C SER A 70 9.92 13.68 0.11
N PRO A 71 10.63 14.19 -0.91
CA PRO A 71 10.48 15.58 -1.36
C PRO A 71 9.05 15.97 -1.78
N TRP A 72 8.18 15.00 -2.08
CA TRP A 72 6.80 15.24 -2.53
C TRP A 72 5.74 14.92 -1.47
N THR A 73 6.12 14.21 -0.41
CA THR A 73 5.22 13.81 0.67
C THR A 73 5.82 14.13 2.03
N ASN A 74 5.14 14.98 2.80
CA ASN A 74 5.57 15.36 4.15
C ASN A 74 4.70 14.71 5.24
N LEU A 75 5.07 14.91 6.51
CA LEU A 75 4.33 14.33 7.65
C LEU A 75 2.87 14.77 7.68
N ARG A 76 2.57 16.02 7.36
CA ARG A 76 1.19 16.55 7.31
C ARG A 76 0.36 15.88 6.21
N GLY A 77 0.98 15.55 5.08
CA GLY A 77 0.36 14.74 4.02
C GLY A 77 0.08 13.31 4.48
N ALA A 78 0.99 12.69 5.23
CA ALA A 78 0.76 11.37 5.81
C ALA A 78 -0.36 11.38 6.87
N GLU A 79 -0.43 12.41 7.71
CA GLU A 79 -1.54 12.61 8.66
C GLU A 79 -2.89 12.72 7.94
N ALA A 80 -2.94 13.40 6.78
CA ALA A 80 -4.16 13.48 5.99
C ALA A 80 -4.64 12.09 5.48
N VAL A 81 -3.70 11.17 5.19
CA VAL A 81 -4.05 9.76 4.87
C VAL A 81 -4.65 9.06 6.10
N ALA A 82 -4.06 9.24 7.28
CA ALA A 82 -4.57 8.67 8.52
C ALA A 82 -5.98 9.19 8.88
N ASP A 83 -6.22 10.49 8.70
CA ASP A 83 -7.52 11.11 8.94
C ASP A 83 -8.60 10.62 7.97
N ALA A 84 -8.21 10.34 6.73
CA ALA A 84 -9.08 9.82 5.68
C ALA A 84 -9.45 8.34 5.91
N PHE A 85 -8.51 7.54 6.40
CA PHE A 85 -8.63 6.09 6.56
C PHE A 85 -8.47 5.65 8.03
N ARG A 86 -9.31 6.20 8.91
CA ARG A 86 -9.21 6.01 10.38
C ARG A 86 -9.28 4.57 10.88
N ASP A 87 -9.81 3.66 10.06
CA ASP A 87 -9.92 2.24 10.38
C ASP A 87 -8.63 1.46 10.05
N PHE A 88 -7.62 2.13 9.49
CA PHE A 88 -6.36 1.55 9.05
C PHE A 88 -5.18 2.16 9.79
N THR A 89 -4.18 1.33 10.08
CA THR A 89 -2.88 1.83 10.55
C THR A 89 -2.19 2.57 9.42
N VAL A 90 -1.60 3.73 9.74
CA VAL A 90 -0.78 4.51 8.80
C VAL A 90 0.59 4.71 9.41
N SER A 91 1.61 4.19 8.74
CA SER A 91 3.01 4.21 9.18
C SER A 91 3.85 5.00 8.18
N THR A 92 4.68 5.92 8.67
CA THR A 92 5.57 6.72 7.81
C THR A 92 6.91 6.03 7.59
N VAL A 93 7.39 6.00 6.35
CA VAL A 93 8.64 5.32 5.97
C VAL A 93 9.60 6.35 5.35
N PRO A 94 10.83 6.50 5.81
CA PRO A 94 11.79 7.41 5.18
C PRO A 94 12.15 6.90 3.77
N VAL A 95 12.04 7.77 2.77
CA VAL A 95 12.38 7.45 1.37
C VAL A 95 13.67 8.16 0.97
N GLY A 96 14.71 7.37 0.66
CA GLY A 96 16.01 7.85 0.18
C GLY A 96 16.05 8.07 -1.35
N GLY A 97 17.21 8.51 -1.86
CA GLY A 97 17.50 8.53 -3.30
C GLY A 97 16.72 9.55 -4.14
N GLY A 98 15.90 10.42 -3.53
CA GLY A 98 15.10 11.41 -4.25
C GLY A 98 13.97 10.77 -5.09
N GLY A 99 13.56 9.54 -4.77
CA GLY A 99 12.44 8.85 -5.42
C GLY A 99 11.14 8.93 -4.61
N ARG A 100 10.14 8.15 -5.06
CA ARG A 100 8.91 7.88 -4.31
C ARG A 100 8.95 6.47 -3.75
N LEU A 101 8.16 6.15 -2.72
CA LEU A 101 8.07 4.80 -2.15
C LEU A 101 7.78 3.74 -3.22
N LYS A 102 6.76 3.97 -4.07
CA LYS A 102 6.45 3.05 -5.18
C LYS A 102 7.43 3.14 -6.36
N GLY A 103 8.46 3.96 -6.27
CA GLY A 103 9.57 3.93 -7.23
C GLY A 103 10.39 2.64 -7.15
N PHE A 104 10.37 1.96 -5.99
CA PHE A 104 11.15 0.74 -5.76
C PHE A 104 10.37 -0.42 -5.13
N CYS A 105 9.08 -0.27 -4.77
CA CYS A 105 8.30 -1.38 -4.21
C CYS A 105 6.80 -1.29 -4.48
N SER A 106 6.11 -2.44 -4.41
CA SER A 106 4.65 -2.55 -4.52
C SER A 106 4.17 -3.93 -4.06
N MET A 107 2.86 -4.11 -3.90
CA MET A 107 2.27 -5.43 -3.65
C MET A 107 2.33 -6.27 -4.94
N ALA A 108 3.02 -7.42 -4.89
CA ALA A 108 3.11 -8.36 -6.01
C ALA A 108 2.19 -9.57 -5.85
N ALA A 109 1.79 -9.84 -4.62
CA ALA A 109 0.83 -10.88 -4.28
C ALA A 109 0.22 -10.52 -2.91
N PRO A 110 -0.74 -11.31 -2.41
CA PRO A 110 -1.22 -11.19 -1.03
C PRO A 110 -0.04 -11.34 -0.10
N GLU A 111 0.05 -10.45 0.89
CA GLU A 111 1.11 -10.51 1.91
C GLU A 111 2.53 -10.48 1.32
N THR A 112 2.71 -10.08 0.05
CA THR A 112 4.00 -10.13 -0.64
C THR A 112 4.34 -8.78 -1.25
N ILE A 113 5.41 -8.18 -0.76
CA ILE A 113 5.95 -6.92 -1.28
C ILE A 113 7.11 -7.25 -2.23
N ALA A 114 6.97 -6.88 -3.50
CA ALA A 114 8.10 -6.82 -4.42
C ALA A 114 8.88 -5.54 -4.19
N HIS A 115 10.20 -5.64 -4.21
CA HIS A 115 11.06 -4.47 -4.01
C HIS A 115 12.42 -4.60 -4.70
N GLY A 116 13.00 -3.45 -5.01
CA GLY A 116 14.37 -3.34 -5.51
C GLY A 116 15.45 -3.69 -4.51
N SER A 117 16.68 -3.80 -5.00
CA SER A 117 17.86 -4.15 -4.23
C SER A 117 18.86 -3.00 -4.10
N SER A 118 18.45 -1.74 -4.24
CA SER A 118 19.28 -0.63 -3.78
C SER A 118 19.37 -0.57 -2.24
N ASP A 119 20.34 0.19 -1.73
CA ASP A 119 20.45 0.43 -0.29
C ASP A 119 19.26 1.21 0.26
N ASP A 120 18.72 2.15 -0.50
CA ASP A 120 17.56 2.95 -0.10
C ASP A 120 16.29 2.10 -0.07
N ALA A 121 16.09 1.24 -1.07
CA ALA A 121 14.98 0.28 -1.09
C ALA A 121 15.07 -0.69 0.09
N ARG A 122 16.24 -1.29 0.34
CA ARG A 122 16.44 -2.20 1.49
C ARG A 122 16.18 -1.51 2.83
N ARG A 123 16.61 -0.27 3.01
CA ARG A 123 16.36 0.51 4.24
C ARG A 123 14.87 0.76 4.44
N ALA A 124 14.17 1.20 3.40
CA ALA A 124 12.73 1.46 3.46
C ALA A 124 11.94 0.17 3.77
N ILE A 125 12.27 -0.94 3.10
CA ILE A 125 11.64 -2.25 3.34
C ILE A 125 11.89 -2.73 4.77
N LYS A 126 13.12 -2.63 5.26
CA LYS A 126 13.45 -2.98 6.65
C LYS A 126 12.71 -2.11 7.66
N ALA A 127 12.52 -0.81 7.37
CA ALA A 127 11.72 0.06 8.23
C ALA A 127 10.25 -0.37 8.27
N MET A 128 9.65 -0.72 7.12
CA MET A 128 8.28 -1.25 7.05
C MET A 128 8.13 -2.54 7.87
N GLU A 129 9.09 -3.46 7.79
CA GLU A 129 9.11 -4.70 8.60
C GLU A 129 9.17 -4.44 10.10
N GLN A 130 9.79 -3.34 10.54
CA GLN A 130 9.90 -2.99 11.96
C GLN A 130 8.67 -2.25 12.49
N LEU A 131 7.87 -1.67 11.59
CA LEU A 131 6.69 -0.87 11.91
C LEU A 131 5.40 -1.69 11.90
N SER A 132 5.44 -2.90 11.35
CA SER A 132 4.28 -3.79 11.24
C SER A 132 4.53 -5.11 11.95
N ASP A 133 3.49 -5.59 12.63
CA ASP A 133 3.44 -6.94 13.19
C ASP A 133 3.04 -7.98 12.12
N HIS A 134 2.71 -7.55 10.89
CA HIS A 134 2.33 -8.43 9.80
C HIS A 134 3.57 -8.99 9.09
N PRO A 135 3.69 -10.33 8.96
CA PRO A 135 4.87 -10.97 8.39
C PRO A 135 4.82 -10.96 6.85
N TYR A 136 5.02 -9.81 6.23
CA TYR A 136 5.08 -9.72 4.76
C TYR A 136 6.23 -10.56 4.18
N SER A 137 5.91 -11.37 3.18
CA SER A 137 6.90 -12.00 2.30
C SER A 137 7.55 -10.94 1.41
N ARG A 138 8.84 -11.12 1.11
CA ARG A 138 9.62 -10.21 0.26
C ARG A 138 10.03 -10.88 -1.04
N LEU A 139 9.76 -10.21 -2.14
CA LEU A 139 10.30 -10.54 -3.45
C LEU A 139 11.34 -9.48 -3.83
N ALA A 140 12.61 -9.77 -3.53
CA ALA A 140 13.72 -8.89 -3.88
C ALA A 140 14.08 -9.03 -5.36
N LEU A 141 14.14 -7.90 -6.05
CA LEU A 141 14.50 -7.77 -7.46
C LEU A 141 15.83 -7.00 -7.56
N PRO A 142 16.70 -7.31 -8.52
CA PRO A 142 17.93 -6.56 -8.75
C PRO A 142 17.70 -5.07 -8.98
N ASP A 143 16.66 -4.72 -9.73
CA ASP A 143 16.39 -3.35 -10.19
C ASP A 143 15.26 -2.70 -9.42
N ASP A 144 15.50 -1.50 -8.88
CA ASP A 144 14.49 -0.72 -8.15
C ASP A 144 13.19 -0.50 -8.96
N PRO A 145 13.23 0.00 -10.20
CA PRO A 145 12.00 0.26 -10.95
C PRO A 145 11.16 -0.99 -11.24
N ALA A 146 11.77 -2.19 -11.22
CA ALA A 146 11.06 -3.45 -11.40
C ALA A 146 10.21 -3.82 -10.18
N GLY A 147 10.53 -3.28 -9.00
CA GLY A 147 9.72 -3.41 -7.78
C GLY A 147 8.36 -2.74 -7.88
N ASN A 148 8.12 -1.88 -8.87
CA ASN A 148 6.80 -1.32 -9.18
C ASN A 148 6.04 -2.25 -10.14
N CYS A 149 5.04 -2.94 -9.60
CA CYS A 149 4.16 -3.85 -10.32
C CYS A 149 2.70 -3.62 -9.88
N LEU A 150 1.77 -4.16 -10.66
CA LEU A 150 0.33 -4.10 -10.38
C LEU A 150 -0.20 -5.51 -10.16
N PHE A 151 -0.52 -5.83 -8.91
CA PHE A 151 -1.24 -7.04 -8.55
C PHE A 151 -2.74 -6.75 -8.39
N THR A 152 -3.57 -7.58 -9.02
CA THR A 152 -5.03 -7.51 -8.88
C THR A 152 -5.64 -8.91 -8.81
N ARG A 153 -6.87 -9.01 -8.29
CA ARG A 153 -7.69 -10.23 -8.38
C ARG A 153 -8.99 -9.91 -9.10
N PRO A 154 -9.03 -10.01 -10.44
CA PRO A 154 -10.24 -9.72 -11.19
C PRO A 154 -11.32 -10.77 -10.91
N GLY A 155 -12.55 -10.31 -10.68
CA GLY A 155 -13.70 -11.21 -10.63
C GLY A 155 -13.84 -11.98 -11.95
N GLY A 156 -14.03 -13.29 -11.86
CA GLY A 156 -14.22 -14.15 -13.04
C GLY A 156 -12.95 -14.79 -13.61
N LEU A 157 -11.77 -14.53 -13.03
CA LEU A 157 -10.55 -15.27 -13.34
C LEU A 157 -10.10 -16.13 -12.14
N PRO A 158 -9.59 -17.35 -12.38
CA PRO A 158 -8.98 -18.14 -11.32
C PRO A 158 -7.63 -17.52 -10.95
N GLY A 159 -7.51 -17.01 -9.72
CA GLY A 159 -6.25 -16.52 -9.16
C GLY A 159 -6.01 -15.02 -9.31
N GLY A 160 -4.78 -14.61 -8.99
CA GLY A 160 -4.34 -13.23 -9.12
C GLY A 160 -3.65 -12.97 -10.46
N VAL A 161 -3.72 -11.72 -10.91
CA VAL A 161 -3.06 -11.21 -12.11
C VAL A 161 -2.00 -10.20 -11.69
N LEU A 162 -0.78 -10.38 -12.18
CA LEU A 162 0.36 -9.50 -11.94
C LEU A 162 0.81 -8.89 -13.26
N VAL A 163 0.94 -7.57 -13.30
CA VAL A 163 1.58 -6.84 -14.40
C VAL A 163 2.90 -6.27 -13.89
N HIS A 164 4.01 -6.64 -14.54
CA HIS A 164 5.35 -6.18 -14.20
C HIS A 164 6.11 -5.76 -15.45
N ARG A 165 7.30 -5.17 -15.26
CA ARG A 165 8.18 -4.75 -16.35
C ARG A 165 8.70 -5.97 -17.13
N GLY A 166 8.83 -5.83 -18.44
CA GLY A 166 9.26 -6.92 -19.32
C GLY A 166 10.77 -7.18 -19.24
N PRO A 167 11.21 -8.38 -19.65
CA PRO A 167 12.62 -8.78 -19.61
C PRO A 167 13.51 -7.96 -20.57
N GLU A 168 12.94 -7.28 -21.56
CA GLU A 168 13.67 -6.36 -22.45
C GLU A 168 14.19 -5.11 -21.70
N GLU A 169 13.50 -4.71 -20.63
CA GLU A 169 13.89 -3.57 -19.80
C GLU A 169 14.68 -4.01 -18.57
N PHE A 170 14.21 -5.05 -17.88
CA PHE A 170 14.86 -5.61 -16.70
C PHE A 170 14.96 -7.15 -16.83
N PRO A 171 15.99 -7.68 -17.50
CA PRO A 171 16.09 -9.11 -17.83
C PRO A 171 16.29 -10.03 -16.62
N GLN A 172 16.71 -9.47 -15.48
CA GLN A 172 16.98 -10.21 -14.24
C GLN A 172 15.91 -9.98 -13.16
N SER A 173 14.86 -9.21 -13.49
CA SER A 173 13.80 -8.82 -12.57
C SER A 173 12.42 -9.27 -13.05
#